data_AF-A0A651ECA6-F1
#
_entry.id   AF-A0A651ECA6-F1
#
_cell.length_a   1.000
_cell.length_b   1.000
_cell.length_c   1.000
_cell.angle_alpha   90.00
_cell.angle_beta   90.00
_cell.angle_gamma   90.00
#
_symmetry.space_group_name_H-M   'P 1'
#
loop_
_entity.id
_entity.type
_entity.pdbx_description
1 polymer ?
#
loop_
_entity_poly.entity_id
_entity_poly.type
_entity_poly.pdbx_seq_one_letter_code
_entity_poly.pdbx_strand_id
1 'polypeptide(L)' 'MRVCLNCTFYEPSAHWECHETIPERVADKDRANFCDYFRPTEKAERTPRNPLSGKKDARDDFNKLFGG' A
#
# COMPACT_ATOMS: atom_id res chain seq x y z
N MET A 1 -4.88 2.73 11.64
CA MET A 1 -5.84 3.07 10.57
C MET A 1 -6.16 1.77 9.82
N ARG A 2 -7.43 1.40 9.66
CA ARG A 2 -7.86 0.18 8.94
C ARG A 2 -8.32 0.56 7.55
N VAL A 3 -7.71 0.01 6.52
CA VAL A 3 -8.04 0.26 5.10
C VAL A 3 -7.97 -1.08 4.39
N CYS A 4 -8.95 -1.43 3.56
CA CYS A 4 -8.96 -2.75 2.91
C CYS A 4 -7.70 -2.97 2.07
N LEU A 5 -7.24 -1.96 1.32
CA LEU A 5 -6.00 -2.04 0.54
C LEU A 5 -4.74 -2.33 1.37
N ASN A 6 -4.78 -2.07 2.68
CA ASN A 6 -3.68 -2.35 3.61
C ASN A 6 -3.89 -3.67 4.39
N CYS A 7 -4.92 -4.44 4.06
CA CYS A 7 -5.27 -5.68 4.73
C CYS A 7 -4.64 -6.90 4.03
N THR A 8 -4.17 -7.90 4.78
CA THR A 8 -3.64 -9.15 4.23
C THR A 8 -4.67 -10.00 3.50
N PHE A 9 -5.97 -9.76 3.75
CA PHE A 9 -7.08 -10.53 3.17
C PHE A 9 -7.66 -9.89 1.91
N TYR A 10 -7.21 -8.69 1.54
CA TYR A 10 -7.72 -8.01 0.36
C TYR A 10 -7.20 -8.68 -0.91
N GLU A 11 -8.14 -9.06 -1.78
CA GLU A 11 -7.86 -9.71 -3.06
C GLU A 11 -8.93 -9.27 -4.07
N PRO A 12 -8.59 -8.55 -5.15
CA PRO A 12 -9.57 -8.00 -6.09
C PRO A 12 -10.49 -9.04 -6.75
N SER A 13 -10.00 -10.26 -6.90
CA SER A 13 -10.76 -11.36 -7.53
C SER A 13 -11.70 -12.10 -6.58
N ALA A 14 -11.59 -11.89 -5.27
CA ALA A 14 -12.39 -12.57 -4.26
C ALA A 14 -13.80 -11.96 -4.11
N HIS A 15 -14.72 -12.71 -3.49
CA HIS A 15 -16.04 -12.18 -3.13
C HIS A 15 -15.88 -10.96 -2.21
N TRP A 16 -16.52 -9.84 -2.58
CA TRP A 16 -16.37 -8.54 -1.91
C TRP A 16 -14.91 -8.06 -1.76
N GLU A 17 -14.03 -8.57 -2.63
CA GLU A 17 -12.61 -8.25 -2.67
C GLU A 17 -11.89 -8.63 -1.35
N CYS A 18 -12.37 -9.70 -0.69
CA CYS A 18 -11.87 -10.17 0.60
C CYS A 18 -11.90 -11.70 0.67
N HIS A 19 -10.81 -12.33 1.11
CA HIS A 19 -10.75 -13.79 1.30
C HIS A 19 -11.54 -14.29 2.52
N GLU A 20 -11.80 -13.42 3.49
CA GLU A 20 -12.61 -13.72 4.66
C GLU A 20 -14.09 -13.48 4.42
N THR A 21 -14.95 -14.27 5.07
CA THR A 21 -16.39 -14.07 5.04
C THR A 21 -16.78 -12.98 6.04
N ILE A 22 -16.73 -11.73 5.58
CA ILE A 22 -17.13 -10.56 6.38
C ILE A 22 -18.66 -10.42 6.42
N PRO A 23 -19.24 -9.79 7.46
CA PRO A 23 -20.70 -9.63 7.58
C PRO A 23 -21.28 -8.58 6.64
N GLU A 24 -20.48 -7.58 6.26
CA GLU A 24 -20.91 -6.46 5.40
C GLU A 24 -19.82 -6.08 4.41
N ARG A 25 -20.22 -5.82 3.16
CA ARG A 25 -19.30 -5.35 2.12
C ARG A 25 -18.83 -3.93 2.42
N VAL A 26 -17.52 -3.74 2.51
CA VAL A 26 -16.90 -2.40 2.47
C VAL A 26 -16.93 -1.86 1.04
N ALA A 27 -17.54 -0.69 0.80
CA ALA A 27 -17.59 -0.05 -0.53
C ALA A 27 -16.30 0.71 -0.87
N ASP A 28 -15.85 1.62 0.01
CA ASP A 28 -14.63 2.41 -0.17
C ASP A 28 -13.41 1.65 0.39
N LYS A 29 -12.71 0.91 -0.47
CA LYS A 29 -11.59 0.04 -0.07
C LYS A 29 -10.31 0.81 0.32
N ASP A 30 -10.16 2.03 -0.20
CA ASP A 30 -9.01 2.93 -0.03
C ASP A 30 -9.17 3.89 1.17
N ARG A 31 -10.35 3.93 1.79
CA ARG A 31 -10.63 4.78 2.95
C ARG A 31 -10.62 4.00 4.27
N ALA A 32 -10.51 4.75 5.36
CA ALA A 32 -10.58 4.20 6.71
C ALA A 32 -11.94 3.55 6.96
N ASN A 33 -11.95 2.35 7.55
CA ASN A 33 -13.18 1.60 7.86
C ASN A 33 -13.11 0.89 9.23
N PHE A 34 -14.19 0.19 9.57
CA PHE A 34 -14.39 -0.49 10.86
C PHE A 34 -14.41 -2.02 10.73
N CYS A 35 -13.84 -2.59 9.65
CA CYS A 35 -13.82 -4.03 9.48
C CYS A 35 -13.06 -4.73 10.62
N ASP A 36 -13.75 -5.59 11.37
CA ASP A 36 -13.18 -6.33 12.50
C ASP A 36 -12.18 -7.41 12.07
N TYR A 37 -12.27 -7.87 10.82
CA TYR A 37 -11.38 -8.86 10.22
C TYR A 37 -10.06 -8.23 9.72
N PHE A 38 -9.87 -6.92 9.86
CA PHE A 38 -8.67 -6.25 9.37
C PHE A 38 -7.39 -6.82 10.00
N ARG A 39 -6.46 -7.26 9.15
CA ARG A 39 -5.08 -7.58 9.53
C ARG A 39 -4.11 -6.82 8.64
N PRO A 40 -3.22 -5.98 9.20
CA PRO A 40 -2.30 -5.20 8.39
C PRO A 40 -1.38 -6.11 7.58
N THR A 41 -1.13 -5.77 6.32
CA THR A 41 -0.11 -6.44 5.51
C THR A 41 1.29 -6.14 6.06
N GLU A 42 2.15 -7.16 6.13
CA GLU A 42 3.56 -7.00 6.49
C GLU A 42 4.39 -6.40 5.35
N LYS A 43 3.79 -6.24 4.17
CA LYS A 43 4.37 -5.52 3.02
C LYS A 43 4.39 -4.01 3.28
N ALA A 44 5.04 -3.58 4.36
CA ALA A 44 5.62 -2.25 4.35
C ALA A 44 6.73 -2.30 3.31
N GLU A 45 6.55 -1.61 2.18
CA GLU A 45 7.62 -1.44 1.20
C GLU A 45 8.80 -0.74 1.89
N ARG A 46 9.71 -1.56 2.43
CA ARG A 46 11.06 -1.15 2.71
C ARG A 46 11.74 -1.12 1.35
N THR A 47 11.52 -0.07 0.56
CA THR A 47 12.60 0.35 -0.35
C THR A 47 13.83 0.47 0.53
N PRO A 48 14.91 -0.30 0.29
CA PRO A 48 16.15 -0.12 1.01
C PRO A 48 16.57 1.33 0.79
N ARG A 49 16.37 2.18 1.79
CA ARG A 49 16.93 3.53 1.75
C ARG A 49 18.43 3.31 1.86
N ASN A 50 19.12 3.37 0.72
CA ASN A 50 20.57 3.38 0.71
C ASN A 50 21.00 4.52 1.65
N PRO A 51 21.69 4.25 2.78
CA PRO A 51 22.05 5.30 3.75
C PRO A 51 22.95 6.38 3.16
N LEU A 52 23.49 6.15 1.95
CA LEU A 52 24.37 7.03 1.22
C LEU A 52 23.68 8.00 0.25
N SER A 53 22.36 7.91 0.03
CA SER A 53 21.68 8.79 -0.92
C SER A 53 21.42 10.17 -0.32
N GLY A 54 22.48 10.98 -0.31
CA GLY A 54 22.45 12.40 0.00
C GLY A 54 21.82 13.20 -1.16
N LYS A 55 21.41 14.44 -0.86
CA LYS A 55 20.68 15.38 -1.75
C LYS A 55 21.22 15.55 -3.19
N LYS A 56 22.43 15.09 -3.52
CA LYS A 56 23.02 15.14 -4.86
C LYS A 56 22.39 14.11 -5.81
N ASP A 57 22.21 12.88 -5.35
CA ASP A 57 21.71 11.78 -6.21
C ASP A 57 20.31 12.07 -6.75
N ALA A 58 19.42 12.58 -5.90
CA ALA A 58 18.05 12.92 -6.33
C ALA A 58 18.01 14.02 -7.40
N ARG A 59 18.96 14.96 -7.38
CA ARG A 59 19.08 16.03 -8.38
C ARG A 59 19.69 15.48 -9.68
N ASP A 60 20.71 14.64 -9.57
CA ASP A 60 21.43 14.07 -10.71
C ASP A 60 20.58 13.04 -11.47
N ASP A 61 19.83 12.20 -10.77
CA ASP A 61 18.92 11.23 -11.42
C ASP A 61 17.74 11.91 -12.09
N PHE A 62 17.22 13.01 -11.52
CA PHE A 62 16.22 13.83 -12.19
C PHE A 62 16.76 14.43 -13.49
N ASN A 63 17.99 14.98 -13.46
CA ASN A 63 18.61 15.55 -14.66
C ASN A 63 18.91 14.50 -15.73
N LYS A 64 19.25 13.25 -15.38
CA LYS A 64 19.43 12.18 -16.39
C LYS A 64 18.13 11.79 -17.09
N LEU A 65 17.00 11.86 -16.40
CA LEU A 65 15.69 11.49 -16.94
C LEU A 65 15.05 12.62 -17.75
N PHE A 66 15.30 13.88 -17.36
CA PHE A 66 14.56 15.03 -17.88
C PHE A 66 15.42 16.20 -18.36
N GLY A 67 16.73 16.15 -18.21
CA GLY A 67 17.67 17.21 -18.61
C GLY A 67 18.22 16.97 -20.01
N GLY A 68 17.68 17.71 -20.98
CA GLY A 68 18.28 17.90 -22.30
C GLY A 68 19.39 18.95 -22.29
#